data_AF-A0A1B8T8B0-F1
#
_entry.id   AF-A0A1B8T8B0-F1
#
_cell.length_a   1.000
_cell.length_b   1.000
_cell.length_c   1.000
_cell.angle_alpha   90.00
_cell.angle_beta   90.00
_cell.angle_gamma   90.00
#
_symmetry.space_group_name_H-M   'P 1'
#
loop_
_entity.id
_entity.type
_entity.pdbx_description
1 polymer ?
#
loop_
_entity_poly.entity_id
_entity_poly.type
_entity_poly.pdbx_seq_one_letter_code
_entity_poly.pdbx_strand_id
1 'polypeptide(L)'
;MATPVTRFLALVTALQLCVSARAAEEPPPAYQTIAIAHGVPSVVLYSVALQESGARIRDQLVPWPWTLNVAGAGYRFATRKDACQALMIALVTAGPARVDVGLGQTNIGANGHRYSSPCEGLDPYKNLAVTAEILSEQKAKGGSWIDAAGRYHRPAGGAPAARYRESFARHLSRVTGINLLVTNP
;
A
#
# COMPACT_ATOMS: atom_id res chain seq x y z
N MET A 1 2.27 48.93 -63.29
CA MET A 1 1.28 48.49 -62.28
C MET A 1 1.83 47.24 -61.62
N ALA A 2 2.09 47.32 -60.32
CA ALA A 2 2.75 46.30 -59.53
C ALA A 2 1.73 45.40 -58.83
N THR A 3 2.03 44.11 -58.71
CA THR A 3 1.45 43.25 -57.67
C THR A 3 2.56 42.33 -57.14
N PRO A 4 2.91 42.40 -55.84
CA PRO A 4 3.83 41.44 -55.24
C PRO A 4 3.04 40.23 -54.74
N VAL A 5 3.54 39.02 -55.03
CA VAL A 5 3.01 37.77 -54.48
C VAL A 5 3.69 37.54 -53.13
N THR A 6 2.96 37.76 -52.04
CA THR A 6 3.42 37.51 -50.68
C THR A 6 3.41 36.00 -50.41
N ARG A 7 4.59 35.37 -50.33
CA ARG A 7 4.73 33.97 -49.88
C ARG A 7 4.65 33.94 -48.35
N PHE A 8 3.53 33.47 -47.81
CA PHE A 8 3.43 33.12 -46.39
C PHE A 8 4.21 31.82 -46.15
N LEU A 9 5.33 31.93 -45.44
CA LEU A 9 6.05 30.77 -44.90
C LEU A 9 5.31 30.31 -43.64
N ALA A 10 4.52 29.25 -43.73
CA ALA A 10 3.84 28.65 -42.58
C ALA A 10 4.88 27.94 -41.69
N LEU A 11 5.18 28.53 -40.54
CA LEU A 11 6.02 27.92 -39.51
C LEU A 11 5.19 26.86 -38.77
N VAL A 12 5.41 25.58 -39.09
CA VAL A 12 4.79 24.46 -38.37
C VAL A 12 5.57 24.25 -37.07
N THR A 13 5.07 24.80 -35.95
CA THR A 13 5.54 24.46 -34.61
C THR A 13 5.01 23.07 -34.23
N ALA A 14 5.86 22.06 -34.30
CA ALA A 14 5.57 20.72 -33.78
C ALA A 14 5.54 20.78 -32.24
N LEU A 15 4.34 20.77 -31.66
CA LEU A 15 4.14 20.66 -30.21
C LEU A 15 4.44 19.21 -29.80
N GLN A 16 5.66 18.93 -29.34
CA GLN A 16 5.98 17.63 -28.76
C GLN A 16 5.28 17.46 -27.41
N LEU A 17 4.19 16.70 -27.42
CA LEU A 17 3.58 16.15 -26.20
C LEU A 17 4.53 15.09 -25.63
N CYS A 18 5.42 15.50 -24.73
CA CYS A 18 6.16 14.56 -23.88
C CYS A 18 5.16 13.91 -22.91
N VAL A 19 4.64 12.74 -23.29
CA VAL A 19 3.93 11.87 -22.36
C VAL A 19 5.00 11.26 -21.45
N SER A 20 5.18 11.84 -20.26
CA SER A 20 6.05 11.24 -19.23
C SER A 20 5.41 9.94 -18.74
N ALA A 21 5.81 8.81 -19.33
CA ALA A 21 5.52 7.51 -18.75
C ALA A 21 6.23 7.43 -17.38
N ARG A 22 5.46 7.29 -16.30
CA ARG A 22 6.06 6.97 -15.00
C ARG A 22 6.60 5.55 -15.09
N ALA A 23 7.91 5.39 -14.93
CA ALA A 23 8.54 4.08 -14.87
C ALA A 23 7.90 3.27 -13.72
N ALA A 24 7.60 2.00 -13.99
CA ALA A 24 7.13 1.08 -12.97
C ALA A 24 8.18 0.95 -11.86
N GLU A 25 7.73 0.94 -10.61
CA GLU A 25 8.56 0.74 -9.43
C GLU A 25 8.63 -0.76 -9.16
N GLU A 26 9.84 -1.32 -9.14
CA GLU A 26 10.02 -2.71 -8.77
C GLU A 26 9.89 -2.88 -7.25
N PRO A 27 8.93 -3.70 -6.75
CA PRO A 27 8.84 -3.97 -5.33
C PRO A 27 10.14 -4.56 -4.76
N PRO A 28 10.57 -4.20 -3.53
CA PRO A 28 11.78 -4.76 -2.95
C PRO A 28 11.75 -6.30 -2.86
N PRO A 29 12.90 -7.00 -2.92
CA PRO A 29 12.95 -8.47 -3.04
C PRO A 29 12.13 -9.24 -2.00
N ALA A 30 12.08 -8.77 -0.75
CA ALA A 30 11.27 -9.40 0.30
C ALA A 30 9.78 -9.48 -0.06
N TYR A 31 9.23 -8.43 -0.69
CA TYR A 31 7.84 -8.42 -1.17
C TYR A 31 7.63 -9.41 -2.31
N GLN A 32 8.62 -9.56 -3.19
CA GLN A 32 8.54 -10.50 -4.30
C GLN A 32 8.49 -11.95 -3.81
N THR A 33 9.48 -12.34 -3.01
CA THR A 33 9.60 -13.72 -2.50
C THR A 33 8.41 -14.12 -1.64
N ILE A 34 7.97 -13.25 -0.74
CA ILE A 34 6.83 -13.54 0.15
C ILE A 34 5.53 -13.60 -0.65
N ALA A 35 5.28 -12.65 -1.54
CA ALA A 35 4.01 -12.60 -2.25
C ALA A 35 3.81 -13.84 -3.16
N ILE A 36 4.88 -14.31 -3.81
CA ILE A 36 4.85 -15.52 -4.65
C ILE A 36 4.39 -16.74 -3.85
N ALA A 37 4.89 -16.92 -2.63
CA ALA A 37 4.53 -18.06 -1.79
C ALA A 37 3.03 -18.12 -1.43
N HIS A 38 2.34 -16.98 -1.48
CA HIS A 38 0.91 -16.85 -1.15
C HIS A 38 0.02 -16.61 -2.38
N GLY A 39 0.58 -16.68 -3.60
CA GLY A 39 -0.17 -16.42 -4.84
C GLY A 39 -0.62 -14.96 -5.00
N VAL A 40 0.05 -14.02 -4.32
CA VAL A 40 -0.23 -12.59 -4.36
C VAL A 40 0.77 -11.92 -5.33
N PRO A 41 0.34 -11.03 -6.24
CA PRO A 41 1.27 -10.22 -7.01
C PRO A 41 2.10 -9.33 -6.07
N SER A 42 3.42 -9.28 -6.26
CA SER A 42 4.32 -8.47 -5.42
C SER A 42 3.93 -6.99 -5.38
N VAL A 43 3.47 -6.44 -6.51
CA VAL A 43 2.97 -5.06 -6.63
C VAL A 43 1.73 -4.81 -5.78
N VAL A 44 0.88 -5.82 -5.56
CA VAL A 44 -0.30 -5.72 -4.69
C VAL A 44 0.14 -5.68 -3.22
N LEU A 45 0.99 -6.62 -2.79
CA LEU A 45 1.49 -6.65 -1.42
C LEU A 45 2.25 -5.36 -1.06
N TYR A 46 3.08 -4.86 -1.98
CA TYR A 46 3.81 -3.62 -1.79
C TYR A 46 2.89 -2.40 -1.72
N SER A 47 1.86 -2.35 -2.57
CA SER A 47 0.87 -1.26 -2.55
C SER A 47 0.03 -1.25 -1.28
N VAL A 48 -0.30 -2.41 -0.71
CA VAL A 48 -0.94 -2.49 0.63
C VAL A 48 0.01 -1.95 1.68
N ALA A 49 1.27 -2.40 1.73
CA ALA A 49 2.21 -1.91 2.73
C ALA A 49 2.47 -0.38 2.63
N LEU A 50 2.47 0.17 1.41
CA LEU A 50 2.55 1.62 1.19
C LEU A 50 1.35 2.38 1.77
N GLN A 51 0.14 1.85 1.58
CA GLN A 51 -1.09 2.43 2.11
C GLN A 51 -1.15 2.33 3.64
N GLU A 52 -0.74 1.17 4.19
CA GLU A 52 -0.88 0.85 5.62
C GLU A 52 0.20 1.51 6.49
N SER A 53 1.46 1.46 6.07
CA SER A 53 2.60 1.90 6.90
C SER A 53 3.53 2.89 6.20
N GLY A 54 3.12 3.44 5.07
CA GLY A 54 3.91 4.39 4.29
C GLY A 54 4.43 5.56 5.12
N ALA A 55 5.73 5.85 5.01
CA ALA A 55 6.42 6.98 5.62
C ALA A 55 7.26 7.70 4.57
N ARG A 56 7.37 9.03 4.66
CA ARG A 56 8.26 9.81 3.79
C ARG A 56 9.67 9.81 4.36
N ILE A 57 10.62 9.26 3.61
CA ILE A 57 12.04 9.24 3.92
C ILE A 57 12.78 9.79 2.70
N ARG A 58 13.51 10.90 2.86
CA ARG A 58 14.27 11.54 1.76
C ARG A 58 13.42 11.72 0.49
N ASP A 59 12.23 12.29 0.66
CA ASP A 59 11.21 12.52 -0.37
C ASP A 59 10.61 11.28 -1.05
N GLN A 60 10.95 10.08 -0.59
CA GLN A 60 10.36 8.83 -1.05
C GLN A 60 9.35 8.30 -0.04
N LEU A 61 8.17 7.91 -0.53
CA LEU A 61 7.19 7.20 0.29
C LEU A 61 7.49 5.70 0.24
N VAL A 62 7.90 5.14 1.38
CA VAL A 62 8.24 3.73 1.58
C VAL A 62 7.52 3.16 2.81
N PRO A 63 7.18 1.86 2.84
CA PRO A 63 6.60 1.23 4.04
C PRO A 63 7.58 1.25 5.23
N TRP A 64 7.10 1.52 6.45
CA TRP A 64 7.93 1.55 7.66
C TRP A 64 7.57 0.41 8.62
N PRO A 65 8.48 -0.53 8.91
CA PRO A 65 8.13 -1.79 9.58
C PRO A 65 7.84 -1.64 11.07
N TRP A 66 8.31 -0.57 11.69
CA TRP A 66 8.10 -0.31 13.12
C TRP A 66 7.04 0.77 13.30
N THR A 67 5.90 0.53 12.66
CA THR A 67 4.70 1.37 12.74
C THR A 67 3.66 0.69 13.60
N LEU A 68 3.03 1.46 14.51
CA LEU A 68 1.87 1.04 15.28
C LEU A 68 0.70 1.98 14.98
N ASN A 69 -0.51 1.43 14.93
CA ASN A 69 -1.72 2.21 15.16
C ASN A 69 -2.28 1.82 16.53
N VAL A 70 -2.52 2.81 17.39
CA VAL A 70 -3.14 2.60 18.71
C VAL A 70 -4.39 3.45 18.79
N ALA A 71 -5.55 2.78 18.77
CA ALA A 71 -6.86 3.40 18.87
C ALA A 71 -7.13 4.51 17.83
N GLY A 72 -6.53 4.41 16.64
CA GLY A 72 -6.63 5.39 15.55
C GLY A 72 -5.40 6.31 15.44
N ALA A 73 -4.53 6.36 16.44
CA ALA A 73 -3.33 7.19 16.43
C ALA A 73 -2.11 6.41 15.90
N GLY A 74 -1.44 6.96 14.88
CA GLY A 74 -0.26 6.35 14.28
C GLY A 74 1.05 6.75 14.98
N TYR A 75 1.90 5.77 15.24
CA TYR A 75 3.24 5.93 15.84
C TYR A 75 4.27 5.23 14.98
N ARG A 76 5.45 5.82 14.84
CA ARG A 76 6.59 5.23 14.12
C ARG A 76 7.84 5.30 14.99
N PHE A 77 8.57 4.20 15.04
CA PHE A 77 9.74 4.05 15.89
C PHE A 77 10.99 3.82 15.06
N ALA A 78 12.13 4.29 15.56
CA ALA A 78 13.42 4.11 14.88
C ALA A 78 13.97 2.69 14.99
N THR A 79 13.50 1.90 15.96
CA THR A 79 13.97 0.53 16.18
C THR A 79 12.82 -0.42 16.49
N ARG A 80 13.04 -1.71 16.19
CA ARG A 80 12.12 -2.79 16.57
C ARG A 80 11.90 -2.86 18.08
N LYS A 81 12.95 -2.61 18.86
CA LYS A 81 12.93 -2.70 20.32
C LYS A 81 11.97 -1.67 20.91
N ASP A 82 12.08 -0.41 20.48
CA ASP A 82 11.24 0.68 20.97
C ASP A 82 9.78 0.47 20.57
N ALA A 83 9.54 0.03 19.32
CA ALA A 83 8.19 -0.34 18.88
C ALA A 83 7.61 -1.49 19.68
N CYS A 84 8.40 -2.53 20.00
CA CYS A 84 7.93 -3.65 20.81
C CYS A 84 7.56 -3.21 22.22
N GLN A 85 8.38 -2.35 22.86
CA GLN A 85 8.05 -1.80 24.17
C GLN A 85 6.75 -0.99 24.13
N ALA A 86 6.59 -0.10 23.15
CA ALA A 86 5.36 0.67 22.98
C ALA A 86 4.14 -0.21 22.67
N LEU A 87 4.32 -1.26 21.87
CA LEU A 87 3.29 -2.25 21.56
C LEU A 87 2.79 -2.94 22.84
N MET A 88 3.70 -3.43 23.69
CA MET A 88 3.29 -4.08 24.94
C MET A 88 2.49 -3.14 25.86
N ILE A 89 2.87 -1.86 25.94
CA ILE A 89 2.12 -0.85 26.69
C ILE A 89 0.74 -0.61 26.06
N ALA A 90 0.68 -0.47 24.74
CA ALA A 90 -0.57 -0.25 24.00
C ALA A 90 -1.56 -1.41 24.17
N LEU A 91 -1.08 -2.65 24.19
CA LEU A 91 -1.93 -3.82 24.40
C LEU A 91 -2.59 -3.83 25.77
N VAL A 92 -1.89 -3.37 26.81
CA VAL A 92 -2.45 -3.28 28.17
C VAL A 92 -3.42 -2.10 28.29
N THR A 93 -3.09 -0.96 27.69
CA THR A 93 -3.80 0.31 27.90
C THR A 93 -5.00 0.52 26.96
N ALA A 94 -4.91 0.06 25.71
CA ALA A 94 -5.97 0.21 24.71
C ALA A 94 -6.68 -1.12 24.38
N GLY A 95 -6.05 -2.25 24.69
CA GLY A 95 -6.54 -3.59 24.34
C GLY A 95 -6.18 -4.01 22.90
N PRO A 96 -6.03 -5.32 22.65
CA PRO A 96 -5.50 -5.85 21.38
C PRO A 96 -6.38 -5.53 20.16
N ALA A 97 -7.69 -5.42 20.33
CA ALA A 97 -8.62 -5.09 19.24
C ALA A 97 -8.43 -3.67 18.67
N ARG A 98 -7.73 -2.81 19.40
CA ARG A 98 -7.48 -1.41 19.02
C ARG A 98 -6.03 -1.16 18.61
N VAL A 99 -5.25 -2.21 18.39
CA VAL A 99 -3.83 -2.08 18.07
C VAL A 99 -3.52 -2.81 16.77
N ASP A 100 -2.95 -2.07 15.83
CA ASP A 100 -2.43 -2.60 14.56
C ASP A 100 -0.90 -2.50 14.53
N VAL A 101 -0.25 -3.50 13.94
CA VAL A 101 1.22 -3.64 13.97
C VAL A 101 1.83 -3.81 12.58
N GLY A 102 2.97 -3.17 12.37
CA GLY A 102 3.91 -3.52 11.30
C GLY A 102 3.56 -3.00 9.91
N LEU A 103 4.22 -3.57 8.90
CA LEU A 103 4.14 -3.13 7.50
C LEU A 103 2.71 -3.16 6.93
N GLY A 104 1.95 -4.21 7.24
CA GLY A 104 0.56 -4.38 6.81
C GLY A 104 -0.48 -3.86 7.80
N GLN A 105 -0.07 -3.27 8.92
CA GLN A 105 -0.97 -2.85 10.01
C GLN A 105 -1.95 -3.98 10.40
N THR A 106 -1.40 -5.14 10.74
CA THR A 106 -2.20 -6.29 11.17
C THR A 106 -2.80 -6.02 12.54
N ASN A 107 -4.13 -6.06 12.66
CA ASN A 107 -4.81 -5.91 13.96
C ASN A 107 -4.51 -7.09 14.89
N ILE A 108 -4.00 -6.82 16.10
CA ILE A 108 -3.60 -7.86 17.06
C ILE A 108 -4.82 -8.60 17.61
N GLY A 109 -5.95 -7.93 17.85
CA GLY A 109 -7.15 -8.58 18.36
C GLY A 109 -7.75 -9.58 17.37
N ALA A 110 -7.75 -9.25 16.08
CA ALA A 110 -8.31 -10.12 15.05
C ALA A 110 -7.33 -11.21 14.58
N ASN A 111 -6.06 -10.86 14.37
CA ASN A 111 -5.09 -11.70 13.68
C ASN A 111 -3.85 -12.05 14.53
N GLY A 112 -3.83 -11.68 15.81
CA GLY A 112 -2.70 -11.93 16.71
C GLY A 112 -2.32 -13.41 16.84
N HIS A 113 -3.27 -14.32 16.65
CA HIS A 113 -3.06 -15.77 16.66
C HIS A 113 -2.13 -16.28 15.55
N ARG A 114 -1.87 -15.48 14.51
CA ARG A 114 -0.92 -15.80 13.43
C ARG A 114 0.53 -15.54 13.83
N TYR A 115 0.74 -14.95 15.01
CA TYR A 115 2.05 -14.66 15.56
C TYR A 115 2.28 -15.45 16.84
N SER A 116 3.52 -15.89 17.07
CA SER A 116 3.96 -16.54 18.30
C SER A 116 4.00 -15.57 19.48
N SER A 117 4.15 -14.28 19.20
CA SER A 117 4.05 -13.18 20.16
C SER A 117 3.67 -11.87 19.45
N PRO A 118 3.08 -10.88 20.13
CA PRO A 118 2.71 -9.62 19.48
C PRO A 118 3.89 -8.91 18.79
N CYS A 119 5.08 -8.95 19.40
CA CYS A 119 6.28 -8.32 18.83
C CYS A 119 6.86 -9.05 17.61
N GLU A 120 6.38 -10.25 17.27
CA GLU A 120 6.69 -10.87 15.98
C GLU A 120 6.01 -10.11 14.82
N GLY A 121 4.89 -9.42 15.06
CA GLY A 121 4.28 -8.54 14.07
C GLY A 121 5.13 -7.30 13.69
N LEU A 122 6.22 -7.04 14.41
CA LEU A 122 7.22 -6.00 14.08
C LEU A 122 8.44 -6.57 13.33
N ASP A 123 8.49 -7.89 13.11
CA ASP A 123 9.42 -8.49 12.16
C ASP A 123 8.88 -8.28 10.73
N PRO A 124 9.65 -7.64 9.83
CA PRO A 124 9.14 -7.28 8.51
C PRO A 124 8.77 -8.48 7.65
N TYR A 125 9.50 -9.60 7.75
CA TYR A 125 9.22 -10.80 6.96
C TYR A 125 7.99 -11.51 7.47
N LYS A 126 7.86 -11.68 8.78
CA LYS A 126 6.68 -12.31 9.40
C LYS A 126 5.42 -11.50 9.16
N ASN A 127 5.49 -10.19 9.34
CA ASN A 127 4.34 -9.32 9.12
C ASN A 127 3.90 -9.32 7.64
N LEU A 128 4.84 -9.27 6.69
CA LEU A 128 4.51 -9.38 5.27
C LEU A 128 3.92 -10.74 4.90
N ALA A 129 4.41 -11.85 5.47
CA ALA A 129 3.85 -13.17 5.24
C ALA A 129 2.39 -13.25 5.71
N VAL A 130 2.11 -12.80 6.94
CA VAL A 130 0.74 -12.71 7.47
C VAL A 130 -0.13 -11.77 6.63
N THR A 131 0.39 -10.63 6.19
CA THR A 131 -0.34 -9.70 5.32
C THR A 131 -0.71 -10.36 3.98
N ALA A 132 0.24 -11.07 3.36
CA ALA A 132 0.02 -11.76 2.10
C ALA A 132 -0.99 -12.91 2.24
N GLU A 133 -0.91 -13.66 3.35
CA GLU A 133 -1.87 -14.71 3.68
C GLU A 133 -3.30 -14.17 3.80
N ILE A 134 -3.52 -13.12 4.60
CA ILE A 134 -4.85 -12.50 4.76
C ILE A 134 -5.36 -11.95 3.41
N LEU A 135 -4.50 -11.32 2.60
CA LEU A 135 -4.88 -10.85 1.27
C LEU A 135 -5.29 -12.00 0.35
N SER A 136 -4.59 -13.13 0.39
CA SER A 136 -4.92 -14.33 -0.39
C SER A 136 -6.29 -14.88 0.03
N GLU A 137 -6.57 -14.96 1.34
CA GLU A 137 -7.89 -15.32 1.88
C GLU A 137 -9.00 -14.36 1.39
N GLN A 138 -8.73 -13.05 1.36
CA GLN A 138 -9.69 -12.09 0.82
C GLN A 138 -9.88 -12.21 -0.69
N LYS A 139 -8.83 -12.58 -1.44
CA LYS A 139 -8.90 -12.80 -2.88
C LYS A 139 -9.69 -14.07 -3.22
N ALA A 140 -9.59 -15.11 -2.39
CA ALA A 140 -10.33 -16.37 -2.55
C ALA A 140 -11.85 -16.17 -2.52
N LYS A 141 -12.33 -15.08 -1.89
CA LYS A 141 -13.75 -14.67 -1.89
C LYS A 141 -14.22 -14.09 -3.25
N GLY A 142 -13.35 -13.99 -4.25
CA GLY A 142 -13.67 -13.52 -5.60
C GLY A 142 -13.37 -12.03 -5.84
N GLY A 143 -13.67 -11.55 -7.05
CA GLY A 143 -13.40 -10.16 -7.45
C GLY A 143 -11.94 -9.85 -7.76
N SER A 144 -11.63 -8.57 -7.93
CA SER A 144 -10.29 -8.07 -8.27
C SER A 144 -9.37 -8.01 -7.05
N TRP A 145 -8.08 -7.74 -7.26
CA TRP A 145 -7.15 -7.42 -6.16
C TRP A 145 -7.50 -6.12 -5.44
N ILE A 146 -8.15 -5.17 -6.14
CA ILE A 146 -8.68 -3.94 -5.52
C ILE A 146 -9.81 -4.31 -4.55
N ASP A 147 -10.71 -5.22 -4.92
CA ASP A 147 -11.78 -5.69 -4.02
C ASP A 147 -11.22 -6.45 -2.81
N ALA A 148 -10.21 -7.29 -3.04
CA ALA A 148 -9.52 -8.01 -1.97
C ALA A 148 -8.85 -7.04 -0.99
N ALA A 149 -8.19 -5.99 -1.48
CA ALA A 149 -7.57 -4.96 -0.64
C ALA A 149 -8.62 -4.17 0.17
N GLY A 150 -9.77 -3.85 -0.43
CA GLY A 150 -10.90 -3.24 0.30
C GLY A 150 -11.40 -4.12 1.44
N ARG A 151 -11.55 -5.43 1.21
CA ARG A 151 -11.93 -6.40 2.25
C ARG A 151 -10.85 -6.63 3.29
N TYR A 152 -9.57 -6.57 2.90
CA TYR A 152 -8.44 -6.67 3.83
C TYR A 152 -8.54 -5.57 4.89
N HIS A 153 -8.72 -4.33 4.46
CA HIS A 153 -8.84 -3.19 5.37
C HIS A 153 -10.15 -3.19 6.15
N ARG A 154 -11.27 -3.49 5.48
CA ARG A 154 -12.60 -3.45 6.10
C ARG A 154 -13.47 -4.60 5.57
N PRO A 155 -13.47 -5.77 6.23
CA PRO A 155 -14.26 -6.93 5.80
C PRO A 155 -15.76 -6.64 5.71
N ALA A 156 -16.27 -5.74 6.54
CA ALA A 156 -17.68 -5.31 6.55
C ALA A 156 -18.07 -4.44 5.32
N GLY A 157 -17.12 -4.03 4.48
CA GLY A 157 -17.38 -3.20 3.31
C GLY A 157 -17.77 -1.76 3.64
N GLY A 158 -18.63 -1.18 2.80
CA GLY A 158 -19.15 0.18 2.93
C GLY A 158 -18.18 1.29 2.54
N ALA A 159 -18.54 2.53 2.88
CA ALA A 159 -17.76 3.72 2.54
C ALA A 159 -16.27 3.67 2.96
N PRO A 160 -15.90 3.11 4.14
CA PRO A 160 -14.49 2.96 4.49
C PRO A 160 -13.72 2.02 3.53
N ALA A 161 -14.32 0.89 3.14
CA ALA A 161 -13.70 -0.01 2.17
C ALA A 161 -13.57 0.65 0.79
N ALA A 162 -14.60 1.40 0.35
CA ALA A 162 -14.56 2.13 -0.92
C ALA A 162 -13.40 3.17 -0.97
N ARG A 163 -13.26 3.99 0.07
CA ARG A 163 -12.15 4.96 0.18
C ARG A 163 -10.78 4.28 0.22
N TYR A 164 -10.71 3.11 0.87
CA TYR A 164 -9.48 2.32 0.88
C TYR A 164 -9.13 1.83 -0.52
N ARG A 165 -10.09 1.27 -1.27
CA ARG A 165 -9.90 0.80 -2.66
C ARG A 165 -9.35 1.91 -3.57
N GLU A 166 -9.92 3.11 -3.48
CA GLU A 166 -9.46 4.28 -4.23
C GLU A 166 -8.01 4.63 -3.91
N SER A 167 -7.65 4.67 -2.63
CA SER A 167 -6.29 5.02 -2.20
C SER A 167 -5.28 3.93 -2.56
N PHE A 168 -5.65 2.66 -2.36
CA PHE A 168 -4.89 1.49 -2.79
C PHE A 168 -4.65 1.49 -4.31
N ALA A 169 -5.67 1.78 -5.13
CA ALA A 169 -5.52 1.83 -6.58
C ALA A 169 -4.55 2.93 -7.04
N ARG A 170 -4.44 4.05 -6.30
CA ARG A 170 -3.40 5.07 -6.56
C ARG A 170 -2.01 4.54 -6.26
N HIS A 171 -1.81 3.80 -5.17
CA HIS A 171 -0.53 3.14 -4.89
C HIS A 171 -0.21 2.09 -5.96
N LEU A 172 -1.17 1.26 -6.33
CA LEU A 172 -0.99 0.25 -7.36
C LEU A 172 -0.67 0.87 -8.73
N SER A 173 -1.31 1.99 -9.07
CA SER A 173 -1.02 2.73 -10.31
C SER A 173 0.38 3.33 -10.30
N ARG A 174 0.82 3.90 -9.17
CA ARG A 174 2.20 4.37 -8.99
C ARG A 174 3.20 3.23 -9.21
N VAL A 175 2.97 2.09 -8.56
CA VAL A 175 3.92 0.96 -8.59
C VAL A 175 3.97 0.30 -9.96
N THR A 176 2.83 0.12 -10.62
CA THR A 176 2.77 -0.53 -11.93
C THR A 176 3.08 0.40 -13.12
N GLY A 177 2.99 1.71 -12.93
CA GLY A 177 3.03 2.68 -14.03
C GLY A 177 1.75 2.71 -14.89
N ILE A 178 0.69 1.99 -14.49
CA ILE A 178 -0.58 1.88 -15.22
C ILE A 178 -1.66 2.66 -14.49
N ASN A 179 -2.46 3.45 -15.20
CA ASN A 179 -3.60 4.15 -14.59
C ASN A 179 -4.77 3.19 -14.36
N LEU A 180 -5.04 2.85 -13.09
CA LEU A 180 -6.16 2.01 -12.69
C LEU A 180 -7.31 2.87 -12.15
N LEU A 181 -8.51 2.67 -12.70
CA LEU A 181 -9.74 3.29 -12.21
C LEU A 181 -10.49 2.31 -11.30
N VAL A 182 -10.97 2.80 -10.16
CA VAL A 182 -11.80 2.02 -9.23
C VAL A 182 -13.26 2.19 -9.58
N THR A 183 -13.95 1.09 -9.88
CA THR A 183 -15.42 1.05 -9.92
C THR A 183 -15.90 0.57 -8.56
N ASN A 184 -16.49 1.48 -7.77
CA ASN A 184 -17.11 1.13 -6.50
C ASN A 184 -18.57 0.71 -6.76
N PRO A 185 -18.96 -0.56 -6.52
CA PRO A 185 -20.36 -0.92 -6.31
C PRO A 185 -20.86 -0.39 -4.97
#